data_AF-A0A0B1U2S7-F1
#
_entry.id   AF-A0A0B1U2S7-F1
#
_cell.length_a   1.000
_cell.length_b   1.000
_cell.length_c   1.000
_cell.angle_alpha   90.00
_cell.angle_beta   90.00
_cell.angle_gamma   90.00
#
_symmetry.space_group_name_H-M   'P 1'
#
loop_
_entity.id
_entity.type
_entity.pdbx_description
1 polymer ?
#
loop_
_entity_poly.entity_id
_entity_poly.type
_entity_poly.pdbx_seq_one_letter_code
_entity_poly.pdbx_strand_id
1 'polypeptide(L)'
;MKRLFALLLLFAVLLPGQAQANAPLSPETRKELSDFFSPFAAANMKSFDQGTLTEKDLLSFAIWHCIMHPDPALKRINSGNGIVIPPQVIDTITRTFFDRTIKKHRKAQYVESLGSGEAFVFAQADSLRQRDDGTFLAAGTIYYTGAGETIDPYATRAQWKRSGADVRVWGTFTGVLRRTAAPQARWVLLQYAVKETQ
;
A
#
# COMPACT_ATOMS: atom_id res chain seq x y z
N MET A 1 -40.56 -19.18 -59.49
CA MET A 1 -41.74 -18.88 -58.66
C MET A 1 -41.34 -18.87 -57.19
N LYS A 2 -41.75 -17.80 -56.48
CA LYS A 2 -41.97 -17.67 -55.02
C LYS A 2 -40.76 -17.67 -54.05
N ARG A 3 -40.52 -16.44 -53.59
CA ARG A 3 -39.83 -15.95 -52.38
C ARG A 3 -40.28 -16.67 -51.10
N LEU A 4 -39.41 -16.73 -50.09
CA LEU A 4 -39.69 -16.53 -48.65
C LEU A 4 -38.34 -16.50 -47.90
N PHE A 5 -37.72 -15.33 -47.67
CA PHE A 5 -37.71 -14.59 -46.40
C PHE A 5 -38.01 -15.41 -45.13
N ALA A 6 -36.99 -15.63 -44.31
CA ALA A 6 -37.11 -15.74 -42.86
C ALA A 6 -35.81 -15.23 -42.20
N LEU A 7 -35.84 -13.98 -41.77
CA LEU A 7 -34.92 -13.42 -40.78
C LEU A 7 -35.10 -14.21 -39.47
N LEU A 8 -34.02 -14.77 -38.94
CA LEU A 8 -33.95 -15.18 -37.53
C LEU A 8 -32.92 -14.29 -36.84
N LEU A 9 -33.46 -13.22 -36.25
CA LEU A 9 -32.82 -12.42 -35.21
C LEU A 9 -32.45 -13.35 -34.05
N LEU A 10 -31.20 -13.80 -34.00
CA LEU A 10 -30.64 -14.36 -32.78
C LEU A 10 -30.32 -13.21 -31.85
N PHE A 11 -31.24 -13.02 -30.91
CA PHE A 11 -31.12 -12.13 -29.76
C PHE A 11 -29.72 -12.20 -29.17
N ALA A 12 -29.04 -11.04 -29.18
CA ALA A 12 -27.93 -10.77 -28.31
C ALA A 12 -28.41 -10.94 -26.86
N VAL A 13 -28.09 -12.08 -26.26
CA VAL A 13 -28.14 -12.20 -24.80
C VAL A 13 -26.94 -11.42 -24.29
N LEU A 14 -27.15 -10.11 -24.13
CA LEU A 14 -26.40 -9.30 -23.17
C LEU A 14 -26.67 -9.93 -21.81
N LEU A 15 -25.83 -10.90 -21.43
CA LEU A 15 -25.70 -11.27 -20.04
C LEU A 15 -25.29 -9.98 -19.31
N PRO A 16 -26.11 -9.45 -18.38
CA PRO A 16 -25.59 -8.46 -17.46
C PRO A 16 -24.45 -9.17 -16.74
N GLY A 17 -23.21 -8.76 -17.05
CA GLY A 17 -22.05 -9.20 -16.30
C GLY A 17 -22.39 -8.97 -14.85
N GLN A 18 -22.56 -10.06 -14.10
CA GLN A 18 -22.80 -9.97 -12.67
C GLN A 18 -21.60 -9.22 -12.13
N ALA A 19 -21.79 -7.95 -11.80
CA ALA A 19 -20.84 -7.19 -11.03
C ALA A 19 -20.64 -8.02 -9.77
N GLN A 20 -19.54 -8.76 -9.73
CA GLN A 20 -19.22 -9.65 -8.64
C GLN A 20 -19.16 -8.76 -7.41
N ALA A 21 -20.20 -8.85 -6.58
CA ALA A 21 -20.29 -8.05 -5.37
C ALA A 21 -18.99 -8.31 -4.60
N ASN A 22 -18.23 -7.24 -4.35
CA ASN A 22 -16.96 -7.35 -3.63
C ASN A 22 -17.27 -7.96 -2.27
N ALA A 23 -17.02 -9.26 -2.11
CA ALA A 23 -17.16 -9.93 -0.84
C ALA A 23 -16.27 -9.20 0.18
N PRO A 24 -16.73 -9.03 1.43
CA PRO A 24 -15.88 -8.44 2.46
C PRO A 24 -14.56 -9.21 2.55
N LEU A 25 -13.44 -8.49 2.63
CA LEU A 25 -12.13 -9.10 2.86
C LEU A 25 -12.17 -9.98 4.12
N SER A 26 -11.53 -11.15 4.07
CA SER A 26 -11.28 -11.91 5.30
C SER A 26 -10.41 -11.08 6.26
N PRO A 27 -10.50 -11.29 7.58
CA PRO A 27 -9.65 -10.60 8.54
C PRO A 27 -8.16 -10.70 8.22
N GLU A 28 -7.70 -11.87 7.77
CA GLU A 28 -6.31 -12.15 7.43
C GLU A 28 -5.86 -11.36 6.20
N THR A 29 -6.65 -11.39 5.11
CA THR A 29 -6.36 -10.61 3.90
C THR A 29 -6.42 -9.10 4.16
N ARG A 30 -7.39 -8.65 4.96
CA ARG A 30 -7.45 -7.24 5.38
C ARG A 30 -6.18 -6.86 6.13
N LYS A 31 -5.75 -7.69 7.09
CA LYS A 31 -4.55 -7.43 7.88
C LYS A 31 -3.30 -7.39 6.98
N GLU A 32 -3.11 -8.40 6.13
CA GLU A 32 -2.00 -8.49 5.19
C GLU A 32 -1.90 -7.25 4.29
N LEU A 33 -3.01 -6.81 3.70
CA LEU A 33 -3.03 -5.61 2.85
C LEU A 33 -2.84 -4.32 3.65
N SER A 34 -3.42 -4.24 4.85
CA SER A 34 -3.24 -3.07 5.73
C SER A 34 -1.79 -2.91 6.15
N ASP A 35 -1.11 -4.03 6.45
CA ASP A 35 0.34 -4.07 6.71
C ASP A 35 1.15 -3.65 5.49
N PHE A 36 0.73 -4.12 4.31
CA PHE A 36 1.38 -3.75 3.07
C PHE A 36 1.24 -2.24 2.77
N PHE A 37 0.05 -1.65 2.95
CA PHE A 37 -0.21 -0.25 2.59
C PHE A 37 0.20 0.76 3.66
N SER A 38 0.29 0.38 4.93
CA SER A 38 0.61 1.30 6.03
C SER A 38 1.96 2.02 5.87
N PRO A 39 3.06 1.37 5.41
CA PRO A 39 4.32 2.07 5.14
C PRO A 39 4.19 3.18 4.08
N PHE A 40 3.32 3.03 3.08
CA PHE A 40 3.10 4.06 2.06
C PHE A 40 2.37 5.27 2.62
N ALA A 41 1.39 5.03 3.51
CA ALA A 41 0.70 6.08 4.23
C ALA A 41 1.64 6.81 5.20
N ALA A 42 2.41 6.06 5.99
CA ALA A 42 3.39 6.61 6.93
C ALA A 42 4.49 7.43 6.24
N ALA A 43 4.97 6.98 5.08
CA ALA A 43 5.94 7.74 4.28
C ALA A 43 5.32 8.94 3.53
N ASN A 44 4.03 9.21 3.70
CA ASN A 44 3.27 10.20 2.94
C ASN A 44 3.52 10.09 1.42
N MET A 45 3.48 8.87 0.90
CA MET A 45 3.85 8.60 -0.48
C MET A 45 2.80 9.20 -1.43
N LYS A 46 3.25 10.03 -2.37
CA LYS A 46 2.40 10.64 -3.39
C LYS A 46 1.91 9.59 -4.38
N SER A 47 0.84 9.93 -5.10
CA SER A 47 0.33 9.14 -6.22
C SER A 47 1.42 8.91 -7.28
N PHE A 48 1.54 7.68 -7.78
CA PHE A 48 2.49 7.28 -8.80
C PHE A 48 1.98 6.10 -9.63
N ASP A 49 2.61 5.91 -10.79
CA ASP A 49 2.66 4.66 -11.55
C ASP A 49 4.11 4.26 -11.83
N GLN A 50 4.33 3.10 -12.46
CA GLN A 50 5.69 2.64 -12.75
C GLN A 50 6.50 3.58 -13.65
N GLY A 51 5.85 4.37 -14.51
CA GLY A 51 6.53 5.31 -15.42
C GLY A 51 6.93 6.62 -14.75
N THR A 52 6.18 7.03 -13.73
CA THR A 52 6.39 8.27 -12.97
C THR A 52 7.21 8.08 -11.70
N LEU A 53 7.31 6.85 -11.18
CA LEU A 53 8.05 6.53 -9.97
C LEU A 53 9.57 6.74 -10.16
N THR A 54 10.12 7.75 -9.48
CA THR A 54 11.52 8.15 -9.60
C THR A 54 12.42 7.46 -8.57
N GLU A 55 13.75 7.49 -8.78
CA GLU A 55 14.71 7.01 -7.78
C GLU A 55 14.67 7.80 -6.47
N LYS A 56 14.27 9.07 -6.53
CA LYS A 56 14.08 9.91 -5.33
C LYS A 56 12.91 9.39 -4.51
N ASP A 57 11.81 9.01 -5.16
CA ASP A 57 10.63 8.47 -4.48
C ASP A 57 10.94 7.12 -3.83
N LEU A 58 11.63 6.23 -4.57
CA LEU A 58 12.10 4.94 -4.05
C LEU A 58 13.00 5.11 -2.82
N LEU A 59 13.98 6.02 -2.89
CA LEU A 59 14.89 6.31 -1.79
C LEU A 59 14.13 6.88 -0.58
N SER A 60 13.25 7.86 -0.82
CA SER A 60 12.46 8.51 0.23
C SER A 60 11.58 7.50 0.96
N PHE A 61 10.87 6.66 0.21
CA PHE A 61 10.04 5.59 0.80
C PHE A 61 10.88 4.62 1.64
N ALA A 62 12.01 4.14 1.12
CA ALA A 62 12.81 3.15 1.83
C ALA A 62 13.48 3.70 3.09
N ILE A 63 13.91 4.97 3.06
CA ILE A 63 14.39 5.67 4.26
C ILE A 63 13.27 5.77 5.30
N TRP A 64 12.09 6.25 4.91
CA TRP A 64 10.95 6.36 5.83
C TRP A 64 10.51 5.02 6.40
N HIS A 65 10.51 3.96 5.58
CA HIS A 65 10.26 2.61 6.05
C HIS A 65 11.24 2.21 7.16
N CYS A 66 12.54 2.49 7.00
CA CYS A 66 13.54 2.24 8.04
C CYS A 66 13.34 3.11 9.29
N ILE A 67 12.86 4.34 9.17
CA ILE A 67 12.61 5.22 10.32
C ILE A 67 11.42 4.69 11.13
N MET A 68 10.32 4.33 10.45
CA MET A 68 9.08 3.86 11.08
C MET A 68 9.18 2.43 11.61
N HIS A 69 9.98 1.59 10.95
CA HIS A 69 10.21 0.20 11.32
C HIS A 69 11.71 -0.08 11.43
N PRO A 70 12.39 0.48 12.44
CA PRO A 70 13.83 0.45 12.49
C PRO A 70 14.32 -0.94 12.89
N ASP A 71 14.82 -1.68 11.91
CA ASP A 71 15.39 -3.01 12.07
C ASP A 71 16.48 -2.99 13.16
N PRO A 72 16.37 -3.86 14.20
CA PRO A 72 17.38 -3.98 15.25
C PRO A 72 18.80 -4.25 14.75
N ALA A 73 18.95 -4.84 13.55
CA ALA A 73 20.26 -5.10 12.94
C ALA A 73 20.93 -3.83 12.37
N LEU A 74 20.19 -2.74 12.17
CA LEU A 74 20.77 -1.47 11.73
C LEU A 74 21.61 -0.85 12.84
N LYS A 75 22.79 -0.34 12.48
CA LYS A 75 23.68 0.34 13.41
C LYS A 75 23.00 1.57 13.98
N ARG A 76 22.83 1.59 15.31
CA ARG A 76 22.37 2.76 16.08
C ARG A 76 23.53 3.72 16.35
N ILE A 77 23.25 5.01 16.31
CA ILE A 77 24.19 6.09 16.63
C ILE A 77 23.52 7.10 17.56
N ASN A 78 24.29 8.07 18.08
CA ASN A 78 23.79 9.16 18.93
C ASN A 78 22.95 8.66 20.11
N SER A 79 23.48 7.71 20.86
CA SER A 79 22.79 7.07 22.01
C SER A 79 21.46 6.41 21.66
N GLY A 80 21.29 5.96 20.41
CA GLY A 80 20.08 5.29 19.94
C GLY A 80 19.13 6.18 19.14
N ASN A 81 19.37 7.48 19.09
CA ASN A 81 18.49 8.46 18.43
C ASN A 81 18.65 8.52 16.91
N GLY A 82 19.60 7.79 16.33
CA GLY A 82 19.76 7.71 14.88
C GLY A 82 20.10 6.31 14.39
N ILE A 83 19.90 6.10 13.09
CA ILE A 83 20.22 4.87 12.36
C ILE A 83 21.16 5.14 11.20
N VAL A 84 22.02 4.17 10.90
CA VAL A 84 22.81 4.11 9.68
C VAL A 84 22.19 3.05 8.77
N ILE A 85 21.80 3.45 7.56
CA ILE A 85 21.11 2.60 6.58
C ILE A 85 22.06 2.33 5.41
N PRO A 86 22.54 1.08 5.23
CA PRO A 86 23.32 0.68 4.07
C PRO A 86 22.48 0.70 2.77
N PRO A 87 23.08 1.00 1.61
CA PRO A 87 22.43 0.91 0.30
C PRO A 87 21.68 -0.40 0.05
N GLN A 88 22.24 -1.52 0.51
CA GLN A 88 21.66 -2.85 0.33
C GLN A 88 20.30 -3.01 1.03
N VAL A 89 20.09 -2.30 2.14
CA VAL A 89 18.81 -2.28 2.84
C VAL A 89 17.77 -1.51 2.03
N ILE A 90 18.16 -0.37 1.45
CA ILE A 90 17.31 0.40 0.53
C ILE A 90 16.92 -0.44 -0.69
N ASP A 91 17.88 -1.14 -1.31
CA ASP A 91 17.63 -2.01 -2.46
C ASP A 91 16.75 -3.22 -2.11
N THR A 92 16.82 -3.71 -0.87
CA THR A 92 15.96 -4.81 -0.41
C THR A 92 14.51 -4.33 -0.24
N ILE A 93 14.32 -3.19 0.41
CA ILE A 93 12.98 -2.59 0.62
C ILE A 93 12.36 -2.24 -0.73
N THR A 94 13.08 -1.51 -1.58
CA THR A 94 12.56 -1.07 -2.88
C THR A 94 12.21 -2.25 -3.80
N ARG A 95 13.02 -3.31 -3.79
CA ARG A 95 12.72 -4.55 -4.54
C ARG A 95 11.53 -5.31 -3.97
N THR A 96 11.36 -5.28 -2.66
CA THR A 96 10.23 -5.94 -1.99
C THR A 96 8.91 -5.29 -2.42
N PHE A 97 8.82 -3.96 -2.32
CA PHE A 97 7.57 -3.23 -2.54
C PHE A 97 7.30 -2.83 -3.99
N PHE A 98 8.34 -2.58 -4.80
CA PHE A 98 8.21 -2.05 -6.16
C PHE A 98 8.84 -2.93 -7.25
N ASP A 99 9.51 -4.02 -6.88
CA ASP A 99 10.30 -4.86 -7.80
C ASP A 99 11.35 -4.06 -8.60
N ARG A 100 11.87 -3.00 -7.97
CA ARG A 100 12.88 -2.08 -8.53
C ARG A 100 13.94 -1.81 -7.47
N THR A 101 15.15 -1.51 -7.93
CA THR A 101 16.25 -1.03 -7.07
C THR A 101 16.70 0.35 -7.53
N ILE A 102 17.51 1.03 -6.71
CA ILE A 102 18.14 2.27 -7.12
C ILE A 102 19.35 1.93 -8.00
N LYS A 103 19.46 2.54 -9.18
CA LYS A 103 20.56 2.21 -10.12
C LYS A 103 21.91 2.65 -9.59
N LYS A 104 21.94 3.81 -8.92
CA LYS A 104 23.18 4.36 -8.35
C LYS A 104 22.91 5.14 -7.08
N HIS A 105 23.38 4.59 -5.96
CA HIS A 105 23.42 5.32 -4.69
C HIS A 105 24.45 6.45 -4.74
N ARG A 106 24.07 7.63 -4.22
CA ARG A 106 24.95 8.80 -4.14
C ARG A 106 25.78 8.84 -2.85
N LYS A 107 25.47 7.98 -1.88
CA LYS A 107 26.13 7.89 -0.58
C LYS A 107 26.54 6.44 -0.32
N ALA A 108 27.65 6.24 0.38
CA ALA A 108 28.06 4.92 0.86
C ALA A 108 27.11 4.37 1.93
N GLN A 109 26.49 5.27 2.70
CA GLN A 109 25.46 4.97 3.70
C GLN A 109 24.56 6.21 3.90
N TYR A 110 23.34 5.98 4.34
CA TYR A 110 22.39 7.03 4.73
C TYR A 110 22.32 7.09 6.25
N VAL A 111 22.16 8.28 6.82
CA VAL A 111 22.13 8.50 8.26
C VAL A 111 20.93 9.35 8.56
N GLU A 112 20.05 8.84 9.41
CA GLU A 112 18.77 9.48 9.72
C GLU A 112 18.51 9.49 11.22
N SER A 113 17.77 10.51 11.66
CA SER A 113 17.30 10.63 13.03
C SER A 113 15.97 9.88 13.17
N LEU A 114 15.74 9.26 14.33
CA LEU A 114 14.50 8.54 14.66
C LEU A 114 13.55 9.41 15.49
N GLY A 115 13.49 10.72 15.23
CA GLY A 115 12.78 11.69 16.06
C GLY A 115 11.44 11.16 16.61
N SER A 116 11.21 11.34 17.92
CA SER A 116 10.04 10.82 18.61
C SER A 116 8.87 11.82 18.57
N GLY A 117 7.64 11.29 18.48
CA GLY A 117 6.40 12.06 18.65
C GLY A 117 5.63 12.40 17.38
N GLU A 118 5.95 11.77 16.24
CA GLU A 118 5.12 11.95 15.05
C GLU A 118 3.73 11.32 15.22
N ALA A 119 2.75 11.87 14.50
CA ALA A 119 1.43 11.28 14.38
C ALA A 119 1.56 9.86 13.81
N PHE A 120 0.86 8.90 14.39
CA PHE A 120 0.84 7.54 13.85
C PHE A 120 -0.12 7.49 12.66
N VAL A 121 0.43 7.39 11.45
CA VAL A 121 -0.32 7.31 10.19
C VAL A 121 -0.30 5.86 9.68
N PHE A 122 -1.46 5.32 9.35
CA PHE A 122 -1.61 3.93 8.92
C PHE A 122 -2.77 3.77 7.93
N ALA A 123 -2.78 2.64 7.21
CA ALA A 123 -3.79 2.33 6.20
C ALA A 123 -4.61 1.10 6.60
N GLN A 124 -5.92 1.11 6.34
CA GLN A 124 -6.74 -0.09 6.34
C GLN A 124 -7.27 -0.38 4.94
N ALA A 125 -7.08 -1.61 4.48
CA ALA A 125 -7.63 -2.08 3.21
C ALA A 125 -9.12 -2.44 3.37
N ASP A 126 -9.96 -1.85 2.51
CA ASP A 126 -11.40 -2.06 2.51
C ASP A 126 -11.82 -3.09 1.44
N SER A 127 -11.06 -3.20 0.35
CA SER A 127 -11.37 -4.13 -0.75
C SER A 127 -10.13 -4.61 -1.51
N LEU A 128 -10.26 -5.78 -2.14
CA LEU A 128 -9.32 -6.35 -3.11
C LEU A 128 -10.11 -7.03 -4.21
N ARG A 129 -9.83 -6.70 -5.47
CA ARG A 129 -10.47 -7.33 -6.63
C ARG A 129 -9.41 -7.72 -7.65
N GLN A 130 -9.43 -8.98 -8.09
CA GLN A 130 -8.59 -9.42 -9.20
C GLN A 130 -9.09 -8.80 -10.52
N ARG A 131 -8.16 -8.47 -11.41
CA ARG A 131 -8.41 -7.92 -12.74
C ARG A 131 -8.09 -8.97 -13.81
N ASP A 132 -8.65 -8.78 -15.00
CA ASP A 132 -8.48 -9.69 -16.13
C ASP A 132 -7.02 -9.84 -16.60
N ASP A 133 -6.20 -8.82 -16.33
CA ASP A 133 -4.76 -8.80 -16.63
C ASP A 133 -3.89 -9.53 -15.57
N GLY A 134 -4.52 -10.18 -14.59
CA GLY A 134 -3.84 -10.90 -13.50
C GLY A 134 -3.32 -10.00 -12.38
N THR A 135 -3.53 -8.68 -12.46
CA THR A 135 -3.25 -7.76 -11.36
C THR A 135 -4.42 -7.70 -10.38
N PHE A 136 -4.23 -7.02 -9.25
CA PHE A 136 -5.26 -6.81 -8.24
C PHE A 136 -5.46 -5.31 -8.01
N LEU A 137 -6.70 -4.88 -7.86
CA LEU A 137 -7.04 -3.53 -7.43
C LEU A 137 -7.43 -3.58 -5.95
N ALA A 138 -6.67 -2.89 -5.12
CA ALA A 138 -6.98 -2.67 -3.71
C ALA A 138 -7.45 -1.23 -3.50
N ALA A 139 -8.33 -1.03 -2.53
CA ALA A 139 -8.72 0.31 -2.07
C ALA A 139 -8.88 0.31 -0.56
N GLY A 140 -8.67 1.47 0.06
CA GLY A 140 -8.77 1.60 1.50
C GLY A 140 -8.76 3.02 2.00
N THR A 141 -8.71 3.14 3.32
CA THR A 141 -8.72 4.40 4.04
C THR A 141 -7.39 4.59 4.78
N ILE A 142 -6.88 5.81 4.77
CA ILE A 142 -5.72 6.22 5.55
C ILE A 142 -6.20 6.99 6.77
N TYR A 143 -5.66 6.61 7.93
CA TYR A 143 -5.96 7.17 9.22
C TYR A 143 -4.72 7.79 9.84
N TYR A 144 -4.93 8.72 10.76
CA TYR A 144 -3.89 9.25 11.63
C TYR A 144 -4.40 9.41 13.05
N THR A 145 -3.48 9.35 14.02
CA THR A 145 -3.76 9.63 15.43
C THR A 145 -2.95 10.81 15.94
N GLY A 146 -3.29 11.31 17.12
CA GLY A 146 -2.42 12.23 17.86
C GLY A 146 -1.06 11.58 18.20
N ALA A 147 -0.07 12.44 18.46
CA ALA A 147 1.25 12.01 18.92
C ALA A 147 1.16 11.21 20.22
N GLY A 148 1.82 10.05 20.26
CA GLY A 148 1.89 9.20 21.47
C GLY A 148 0.66 8.32 21.74
N GLU A 149 -0.36 8.33 20.87
CA GLU A 149 -1.45 7.36 20.98
C GLU A 149 -0.96 5.95 20.66
N THR A 150 -1.37 4.98 21.48
CA THR A 150 -1.17 3.54 21.22
C THR A 150 -2.51 2.93 20.87
N ILE A 151 -2.68 2.57 19.61
CA ILE A 151 -3.93 1.97 19.09
C ILE A 151 -3.64 0.64 18.40
N ASP A 152 -4.68 -0.20 18.29
CA ASP A 152 -4.67 -1.32 17.36
C ASP A 152 -5.05 -0.82 15.95
N PRO A 153 -4.12 -0.79 14.97
CA PRO A 153 -4.40 -0.29 13.63
C PRO A 153 -5.35 -1.18 12.82
N TYR A 154 -5.69 -2.40 13.29
CA TYR A 154 -6.63 -3.30 12.61
C TYR A 154 -8.04 -3.27 13.21
N ALA A 155 -8.21 -2.56 14.33
CA ALA A 155 -9.51 -2.42 14.95
C ALA A 155 -10.44 -1.56 14.08
N THR A 156 -11.74 -1.79 14.22
CA THR A 156 -12.77 -1.01 13.53
C THR A 156 -12.93 0.38 14.15
N ARG A 157 -13.49 1.33 13.39
CA ARG A 157 -13.84 2.66 13.92
C ARG A 157 -14.71 2.60 15.18
N ALA A 158 -15.63 1.62 15.25
CA ALA A 158 -16.47 1.42 16.42
C ALA A 158 -15.68 0.92 17.64
N GLN A 159 -14.57 0.22 17.45
CA GLN A 159 -13.67 -0.19 18.53
C GLN A 159 -12.83 0.99 19.01
N TRP A 160 -12.21 1.77 18.11
CA TRP A 160 -11.47 2.98 18.48
C TRP A 160 -12.32 4.00 19.24
N LYS A 161 -13.56 4.23 18.78
CA LYS A 161 -14.50 5.12 19.47
C LYS A 161 -14.83 4.62 20.88
N ARG A 162 -14.96 3.30 21.07
CA ARG A 162 -15.24 2.70 22.38
C ARG A 162 -14.03 2.77 23.31
N SER A 163 -12.81 2.73 22.78
CA SER A 163 -11.58 2.88 23.57
C SER A 163 -11.20 4.35 23.84
N GLY A 164 -11.96 5.31 23.27
CA GLY A 164 -11.67 6.74 23.41
C GLY A 164 -10.46 7.21 22.60
N ALA A 165 -10.00 6.43 21.61
CA ALA A 165 -8.87 6.81 20.77
C ALA A 165 -9.28 7.89 19.74
N ASP A 166 -8.45 8.93 19.57
CA ASP A 166 -8.66 9.97 18.55
C ASP A 166 -8.05 9.54 17.22
N VAL A 167 -8.80 8.70 16.50
CA VAL A 167 -8.44 8.23 15.17
C VAL A 167 -9.22 9.00 14.12
N ARG A 168 -8.50 9.72 13.25
CA ARG A 168 -9.08 10.59 12.23
C ARG A 168 -8.76 10.06 10.84
N VAL A 169 -9.68 10.29 9.91
CA VAL A 169 -9.44 9.98 8.49
C VAL A 169 -8.50 11.04 7.92
N TRP A 170 -7.37 10.61 7.38
CA TRP A 170 -6.47 11.47 6.61
C TRP A 170 -6.89 11.53 5.14
N GLY A 171 -7.22 10.37 4.57
CA GLY A 171 -7.59 10.26 3.16
C GLY A 171 -7.98 8.85 2.76
N THR A 172 -8.01 8.61 1.46
CA THR A 172 -8.27 7.30 0.85
C THR A 172 -7.17 6.95 -0.14
N PHE A 173 -7.01 5.66 -0.42
CA PHE A 173 -6.07 5.19 -1.41
C PHE A 173 -6.68 4.15 -2.34
N THR A 174 -6.09 4.04 -3.53
CA THR A 174 -6.22 2.87 -4.41
C THR A 174 -4.84 2.40 -4.83
N GLY A 175 -4.64 1.09 -4.96
CA GLY A 175 -3.39 0.50 -5.41
C GLY A 175 -3.61 -0.60 -6.44
N VAL A 176 -2.80 -0.61 -7.50
CA VAL A 176 -2.72 -1.75 -8.42
C VAL A 176 -1.54 -2.62 -7.99
N LEU A 177 -1.82 -3.88 -7.69
CA LEU A 177 -0.88 -4.85 -7.14
C LEU A 177 -0.63 -5.99 -8.11
N ARG A 178 0.58 -6.54 -8.05
CA ARG A 178 0.90 -7.86 -8.60
C ARG A 178 1.35 -8.77 -7.47
N ARG A 179 0.91 -10.03 -7.48
CA ARG A 179 1.45 -11.06 -6.57
C ARG A 179 2.57 -11.80 -7.28
N THR A 180 3.75 -11.90 -6.66
CA THR A 180 4.84 -12.73 -7.20
C THR A 180 4.53 -14.21 -7.04
N ALA A 181 5.15 -15.04 -7.87
CA ALA A 181 5.02 -16.49 -7.78
C ALA A 181 5.66 -17.04 -6.48
N ALA A 182 5.22 -18.24 -6.08
CA ALA A 182 5.86 -19.06 -5.05
C ALA A 182 7.34 -19.34 -5.41
N PRO A 183 8.22 -19.62 -4.44
CA PRO A 183 7.96 -19.86 -3.01
C PRO A 183 7.88 -18.60 -2.15
N GLN A 184 8.24 -17.42 -2.66
CA GLN A 184 8.23 -16.15 -1.94
C GLN A 184 7.15 -15.23 -2.51
N ALA A 185 5.90 -15.68 -2.44
CA ALA A 185 4.75 -14.90 -2.90
C ALA A 185 4.62 -13.63 -2.05
N ARG A 186 4.74 -12.47 -2.67
CA ARG A 186 4.60 -11.16 -2.05
C ARG A 186 3.84 -10.21 -2.96
N TRP A 187 3.31 -9.15 -2.38
CA TRP A 187 2.71 -8.05 -3.12
C TRP A 187 3.78 -7.10 -3.65
N VAL A 188 3.59 -6.64 -4.88
CA VAL A 188 4.35 -5.56 -5.51
C VAL A 188 3.36 -4.49 -5.93
N LEU A 189 3.61 -3.23 -5.52
CA LEU A 189 2.79 -2.09 -5.86
C LEU A 189 3.21 -1.51 -7.22
N LEU A 190 2.31 -1.60 -8.19
CA LEU A 190 2.52 -1.10 -9.54
C LEU A 190 2.07 0.35 -9.68
N GLN A 191 0.96 0.70 -9.04
CA GLN A 191 0.38 2.04 -9.05
C GLN A 191 -0.21 2.35 -7.69
N TYR A 192 -0.15 3.61 -7.29
CA TYR A 192 -0.72 4.12 -6.05
C TYR A 192 -1.40 5.46 -6.34
N ALA A 193 -2.62 5.64 -5.86
CA ALA A 193 -3.30 6.93 -5.92
C ALA A 193 -3.86 7.24 -4.53
N VAL A 194 -3.58 8.46 -4.06
CA VAL A 194 -4.03 8.97 -2.76
C VAL A 194 -4.92 10.17 -2.98
N LYS A 195 -5.98 10.26 -2.19
CA LYS A 195 -6.85 11.43 -2.10
C LYS A 195 -7.01 11.83 -0.64
N GLU A 196 -6.46 12.98 -0.28
CA GLU A 196 -6.61 13.58 1.04
C GLU A 196 -8.06 14.05 1.25
N THR A 197 -8.50 14.00 2.50
CA THR A 197 -9.79 14.57 2.92
C THR A 197 -9.59 16.07 3.10
N GLN A 198 -10.28 16.87 2.28
CA GLN A 198 -10.29 18.34 2.40
C GLN A 198 -11.00 18.79 3.67
#